data_AF-A0A520EG47-F1
#
_entry.id   AF-A0A520EG47-F1
#
_cell.length_a   1.000
_cell.length_b   1.000
_cell.length_c   1.000
_cell.angle_alpha   90.00
_cell.angle_beta   90.00
_cell.angle_gamma   90.00
#
_symmetry.space_group_name_H-M   'P 1'
#
loop_
_entity.id
_entity.type
_entity.pdbx_description
1 polymer ?
#
loop_
_entity_poly.entity_id
_entity_poly.type
_entity_poly.pdbx_seq_one_letter_code
_entity_poly.pdbx_strand_id
1 'polypeptide(L)' 'MTAATELPDDELRQQAIAWRRLALQGVQHARGYAHEYEVELRRRDGSTTSGVLHAASDTSAKAPRWWWPSR' A
#
# COMPACT_ATOMS: atom_id res chain seq x y z
N MET A 1 -16.94 8.90 2.33
CA MET A 1 -15.86 8.53 1.40
C MET A 1 -15.90 7.03 1.28
N THR A 2 -16.10 6.50 0.08
CA THR A 2 -16.10 5.05 -0.18
C THR A 2 -14.73 4.50 0.16
N ALA A 3 -14.67 3.39 0.89
CA ALA A 3 -13.40 2.78 1.28
C ALA A 3 -12.67 2.26 0.04
N ALA A 4 -11.34 2.39 -0.01
CA ALA A 4 -10.53 1.89 -1.13
C ALA A 4 -10.75 0.37 -1.39
N THR A 5 -11.11 -0.39 -0.36
CA THR A 5 -11.41 -1.82 -0.45
C THR A 5 -12.69 -2.13 -1.24
N GLU A 6 -13.61 -1.18 -1.38
CA GLU A 6 -14.93 -1.39 -2.00
C GLU A 6 -14.95 -1.02 -3.50
N LEU A 7 -13.91 -0.35 -4.01
CA LEU A 7 -13.85 0.10 -5.39
C LEU A 7 -13.33 -1.00 -6.33
N PRO A 8 -13.82 -1.09 -7.58
CA PRO A 8 -13.21 -1.93 -8.61
C PRO A 8 -11.84 -1.39 -9.01
N ASP A 9 -10.97 -2.25 -9.56
CA ASP A 9 -9.56 -1.93 -9.84
C ASP A 9 -9.38 -0.68 -10.71
N ASP A 10 -10.22 -0.51 -11.74
CA ASP A 10 -10.12 0.63 -12.66
C ASP A 10 -10.47 1.95 -11.97
N GLU A 11 -11.51 1.97 -11.14
CA GLU A 11 -11.87 3.14 -10.35
C GLU A 11 -10.82 3.42 -9.26
N LEU A 12 -10.27 2.36 -8.66
CA LEU A 12 -9.19 2.47 -7.69
C LEU A 12 -7.94 3.12 -8.30
N ARG A 13 -7.55 2.74 -9.53
CA ARG A 13 -6.47 3.38 -10.29
C ARG A 13 -6.76 4.84 -10.60
N GLN A 14 -7.95 5.15 -11.10
CA GLN A 14 -8.33 6.53 -11.42
C GLN A 14 -8.28 7.43 -10.19
N GLN A 15 -8.77 6.93 -9.07
CA GLN A 15 -8.84 7.68 -7.81
C GLN A 15 -7.44 7.85 -7.20
N ALA A 16 -6.57 6.84 -7.27
CA ALA A 16 -5.15 6.97 -6.89
C ALA A 16 -4.46 8.09 -7.68
N ILE A 17 -4.64 8.13 -9.01
CA ILE A 17 -4.06 9.16 -9.89
C ILE A 17 -4.63 10.55 -9.56
N ALA A 18 -5.94 10.65 -9.34
CA ALA A 18 -6.58 11.93 -8.99
C ALA A 18 -6.04 12.49 -7.67
N TRP A 19 -5.96 11.66 -6.63
CA TRP A 19 -5.38 12.06 -5.34
C TRP A 19 -3.89 12.40 -5.46
N ARG A 20 -3.14 11.66 -6.29
CA ARG A 20 -1.73 11.96 -6.53
C ARG A 20 -1.53 13.33 -7.17
N ARG A 21 -2.38 13.71 -8.14
CA ARG A 21 -2.34 15.04 -8.76
C ARG A 21 -2.63 16.14 -7.74
N LEU A 22 -3.63 15.96 -6.88
CA LEU A 22 -3.97 16.90 -5.80
C LEU A 22 -2.83 17.01 -4.77
N ALA A 23 -2.19 15.89 -4.44
CA ALA A 23 -1.04 15.85 -3.55
C ALA A 23 0.17 16.62 -4.11
N LEU A 24 0.39 16.56 -5.43
CA LEU A 24 1.42 17.33 -6.13
C LEU A 24 1.12 18.83 -6.16
N GLN A 25 -0.17 19.21 -6.15
CA GLN A 25 -0.61 20.59 -6.01
C GLN A 25 -0.52 21.13 -4.57
N GLY A 26 -0.09 20.30 -3.61
CA GLY A 26 0.12 20.70 -2.23
C GLY A 26 -1.07 20.46 -1.29
N VAL A 27 -2.11 19.74 -1.73
CA VAL A 27 -3.25 19.38 -0.86
C VAL A 27 -2.78 18.33 0.16
N GLN A 28 -2.70 18.72 1.43
CA GLN A 28 -2.04 17.93 2.47
C GLN A 28 -2.72 16.57 2.72
N HIS A 29 -4.05 16.52 2.75
CA HIS A 29 -4.82 15.28 2.95
C HIS A 29 -4.78 14.35 1.73
N ALA A 30 -4.54 14.89 0.53
CA ALA A 30 -4.52 14.10 -0.69
C ALA A 30 -3.38 13.08 -0.73
N ARG A 31 -2.29 13.31 0.00
CA ARG A 31 -1.19 12.33 0.14
C ARG A 31 -1.65 11.06 0.85
N GLY A 32 -2.43 11.19 1.92
CA GLY A 32 -2.97 10.04 2.66
C GLY A 32 -3.90 9.21 1.79
N TYR A 33 -4.85 9.87 1.12
CA TYR A 33 -5.76 9.19 0.20
C TYR A 33 -5.03 8.57 -1.00
N ALA A 34 -4.06 9.25 -1.61
CA ALA A 34 -3.28 8.64 -2.70
C ALA A 34 -2.59 7.36 -2.22
N HIS A 35 -1.99 7.40 -1.03
CA HIS A 35 -1.27 6.25 -0.48
C HIS A 35 -2.18 5.06 -0.18
N GLU A 36 -3.34 5.28 0.44
CA GLU A 36 -4.30 4.20 0.74
C GLU A 36 -4.75 3.46 -0.53
N TYR A 37 -5.00 4.21 -1.61
CA TYR A 37 -5.43 3.66 -2.88
C TYR A 37 -4.29 2.94 -3.62
N GLU A 38 -3.08 3.51 -3.60
CA GLU A 38 -1.87 2.88 -4.15
C GLU A 38 -1.51 1.57 -3.41
N VAL A 39 -1.71 1.51 -2.09
CA VAL A 39 -1.50 0.31 -1.27
C VAL A 39 -2.51 -0.77 -1.63
N GLU A 40 -3.79 -0.43 -1.77
CA GLU A 40 -4.81 -1.42 -2.14
C GLU A 40 -4.58 -1.93 -3.57
N LEU A 41 -4.15 -1.09 -4.52
CA LEU A 41 -3.72 -1.55 -5.85
C LEU A 41 -2.55 -2.53 -5.76
N ARG A 42 -1.52 -2.21 -4.97
CA ARG A 42 -0.37 -3.10 -4.79
C ARG A 42 -0.77 -4.42 -4.12
N ARG A 43 -1.73 -4.39 -3.19
CA ARG A 43 -2.29 -5.60 -2.56
C ARG A 43 -2.99 -6.48 -3.59
N ARG A 44 -3.75 -5.89 -4.51
CA ARG A 44 -4.48 -6.62 -5.55
C ARG A 44 -3.56 -7.14 -6.66
N ASP A 45 -2.63 -6.33 -7.15
CA ASP A 45 -1.61 -6.75 -8.13
C ASP A 45 -0.68 -7.81 -7.52
N GLY A 46 -0.30 -7.61 -6.26
CA GLY A 46 0.44 -8.58 -5.46
C GLY A 46 -0.33 -9.87 -5.26
N SER A 47 -1.64 -9.83 -4.98
CA SER A 47 -2.50 -11.02 -4.88
C SER A 47 -2.61 -11.77 -6.21
N THR A 48 -2.70 -11.05 -7.34
CA THR A 48 -2.69 -11.65 -8.69
C THR A 48 -1.35 -12.34 -9.00
N THR A 49 -0.25 -11.80 -8.49
CA THR A 49 1.10 -12.40 -8.64
C THR A 49 1.37 -13.49 -7.60
N SER A 50 0.73 -13.42 -6.43
CA SER A 50 0.96 -14.30 -5.29
C SER A 50 0.27 -15.66 -5.43
N GLY A 51 -0.63 -15.85 -6.40
CA GLY A 51 -1.03 -17.20 -6.84
C GLY A 51 0.15 -18.05 -7.34
N VAL A 52 1.26 -17.43 -7.74
CA VAL A 52 2.51 -18.11 -8.15
C VAL A 52 3.57 -18.13 -7.03
N LEU A 53 3.43 -17.31 -5.98
CA LEU A 53 4.47 -17.13 -4.94
C LEU A 53 4.02 -17.41 -3.49
N HIS A 54 2.76 -17.78 -3.25
CA HIS A 54 2.26 -18.20 -1.93
C HIS A 54 2.85 -19.51 -1.38
N ALA A 55 3.97 -20.00 -1.92
CA ALA A 55 4.77 -21.04 -1.26
C ALA A 55 5.82 -20.47 -0.27
N ALA A 56 6.03 -19.15 -0.19
CA ALA A 56 7.16 -18.58 0.57
C ALA A 56 6.83 -17.36 1.44
N SER A 57 5.67 -17.30 2.08
CA SER A 57 5.39 -16.25 3.09
C SER A 57 4.72 -16.80 4.34
N ASP A 58 5.25 -17.91 4.84
CA ASP A 58 5.23 -18.19 6.27
C ASP A 58 6.60 -17.84 6.84
N THR A 59 6.70 -16.66 7.44
CA THR A 59 7.34 -16.41 8.73
C THR A 59 7.54 -14.90 8.91
N SER A 60 6.66 -14.34 9.74
CA SER A 60 6.93 -13.14 10.52
C SER A 60 8.24 -13.33 11.29
N ALA A 61 9.36 -12.85 10.74
CA ALA A 61 10.64 -12.82 11.43
C ALA A 61 10.84 -11.43 12.06
N LYS A 62 10.66 -11.39 13.39
CA LYS A 62 11.09 -10.30 14.28
C LYS A 62 12.48 -9.78 13.85
N ALA A 63 12.55 -8.52 13.43
CA ALA A 63 13.84 -7.85 13.27
C ALA A 63 14.56 -7.75 14.64
N PRO A 64 15.86 -8.11 14.74
CA PRO A 64 16.60 -8.01 15.99
C PRO A 64 16.94 -6.55 16.31
N ARG A 65 16.81 -6.18 17.58
CA ARG A 65 17.02 -4.84 18.13
C ARG A 65 18.54 -4.57 18.30
N TRP A 66 19.14 -3.78 17.40
CA TRP A 66 20.57 -3.43 17.35
C TRP A 66 20.97 -2.30 18.33
N TRP A 67 20.82 -2.49 19.65
CA TRP A 67 21.23 -1.44 20.61
C TRP A 67 21.43 -1.96 22.03
N TRP A 68 22.56 -2.60 22.32
CA TRP A 68 23.17 -2.59 23.66
C TRP A 68 24.70 -2.64 23.53
N PRO A 69 25.46 -1.71 24.13
CA PRO A 69 26.90 -1.85 24.31
C PRO A 69 27.18 -2.63 25.60
N SER A 70 27.90 -3.75 25.49
CA SER A 70 28.41 -4.49 26.65
C SER A 70 29.61 -3.75 27.25
N ARG A 71 29.59 -3.56 28.58
CA ARG A 71 30.67 -2.96 29.37
C ARG A 71 31.48 -4.06 30.06
#